data_AF-A0A3N1D0A7-F1
#
_entry.id   AF-A0A3N1D0A7-F1
#
_cell.length_a   1.000
_cell.length_b   1.000
_cell.length_c   1.000
_cell.angle_alpha   90.00
_cell.angle_beta   90.00
_cell.angle_gamma   90.00
#
_symmetry.space_group_name_H-M   'P 1'
#
loop_
_entity.id
_entity.type
_entity.pdbx_description
1 polymer ?
#
loop_
_entity_poly.entity_id
_entity_poly.type
_entity_poly.pdbx_seq_one_letter_code
_entity_poly.pdbx_strand_id
1 'polypeptide(L)'
;MAARRNSRRSIVRRVLLVLSMVVGTLTVFSATSTPASAEAAYNFVIKNYATGDCLVRPQKVSDHVYLAPCSGSPNERWGSRCSDWLCYGMQFYNLANGKCLTGASPAPGASVGLFTCSTLGAREVWWGQVSDTLQAFRFANSHQSDQCLAQISSANVALEPCSLSTTQFWTILFP
;
A
#
# COMPACT_ATOMS: atom_id res chain seq x y z
N MET A 1 -66.30 -19.74 -0.56
CA MET A 1 -66.93 -20.79 -1.39
C MET A 1 -66.02 -21.08 -2.56
N ALA A 2 -65.70 -22.36 -2.77
CA ALA A 2 -64.79 -22.87 -3.77
C ALA A 2 -65.54 -23.43 -4.99
N ALA A 3 -64.95 -23.34 -6.19
CA ALA A 3 -65.00 -24.33 -7.30
C ALA A 3 -64.11 -23.78 -8.45
N ARG A 4 -62.96 -24.38 -8.82
CA ARG A 4 -62.76 -25.51 -9.79
C ARG A 4 -63.43 -25.24 -11.16
N ARG A 5 -62.81 -25.42 -12.33
CA ARG A 5 -61.83 -26.43 -12.78
C ARG A 5 -61.32 -26.14 -14.21
N ASN A 6 -60.08 -26.56 -14.48
CA ASN A 6 -59.55 -27.22 -15.70
C ASN A 6 -59.77 -26.63 -17.11
N SER A 7 -58.67 -26.47 -17.85
CA SER A 7 -58.36 -27.38 -18.96
C SER A 7 -56.88 -27.34 -19.36
N ARG A 8 -56.26 -28.53 -19.33
CA ARG A 8 -54.95 -28.86 -19.89
C ARG A 8 -55.01 -28.82 -21.43
N ARG A 9 -53.88 -28.55 -22.09
CA ARG A 9 -53.38 -29.38 -23.21
C ARG A 9 -51.91 -29.07 -23.52
N SER A 10 -51.13 -30.13 -23.48
CA SER A 10 -49.70 -30.23 -23.77
C SER A 10 -49.44 -30.53 -25.26
N ILE A 11 -48.39 -29.97 -25.85
CA ILE A 11 -47.66 -30.52 -27.02
C ILE A 11 -46.21 -30.00 -26.86
N VAL A 12 -45.21 -30.73 -26.34
CA VAL A 12 -44.49 -31.94 -26.82
C VAL A 12 -43.74 -31.75 -28.16
N ARG A 13 -42.44 -31.43 -28.00
CA ARG A 13 -41.23 -32.03 -28.62
C ARG A 13 -40.80 -31.71 -30.08
N ARG A 14 -39.47 -31.45 -30.15
CA ARG A 14 -38.44 -31.91 -31.12
C ARG A 14 -38.51 -31.23 -32.50
N VAL A 15 -37.44 -30.92 -33.24
CA VAL A 15 -35.98 -31.17 -33.24
C VAL A 15 -35.43 -30.28 -34.38
N LEU A 16 -34.21 -29.71 -34.27
CA LEU A 16 -33.13 -29.88 -35.26
C LEU A 16 -31.89 -29.03 -34.91
N LEU A 17 -30.79 -29.75 -34.74
CA LEU A 17 -29.41 -29.27 -34.77
C LEU A 17 -29.09 -28.71 -36.16
N VAL A 18 -28.47 -27.54 -36.21
CA VAL A 18 -27.65 -27.13 -37.36
C VAL A 18 -26.23 -26.93 -36.85
N LEU A 19 -25.38 -27.91 -37.15
CA LEU A 19 -23.92 -27.77 -37.09
C LEU A 19 -23.50 -26.82 -38.21
N SER A 20 -22.95 -25.67 -37.86
CA SER A 20 -22.12 -24.87 -38.76
C SER A 20 -20.69 -24.94 -38.25
N MET A 21 -19.88 -25.83 -38.84
CA MET A 21 -18.42 -25.81 -38.69
C MET A 21 -17.88 -24.55 -39.37
N VAL A 22 -17.49 -23.55 -38.57
CA VAL A 22 -16.61 -22.48 -39.02
C VAL A 22 -15.18 -22.95 -38.77
N VAL A 23 -14.48 -23.34 -39.83
CA VAL A 23 -13.04 -23.55 -39.80
C VAL A 23 -12.38 -22.17 -39.77
N GLY A 24 -12.29 -21.60 -38.57
CA GLY A 24 -11.51 -20.40 -38.30
C GLY A 24 -10.08 -20.81 -38.00
N THR A 25 -9.14 -20.47 -38.88
CA THR A 25 -7.70 -20.60 -38.65
C THR A 25 -7.31 -19.76 -37.43
N LEU A 26 -7.16 -20.39 -36.26
CA LEU A 26 -6.56 -19.78 -35.08
C LEU A 26 -5.06 -19.59 -35.33
N THR A 27 -4.66 -18.38 -35.71
CA THR A 27 -3.29 -17.92 -35.54
C THR A 27 -3.03 -17.78 -34.04
N VAL A 28 -2.30 -18.75 -33.48
CA VAL A 28 -1.81 -18.68 -32.11
C VAL A 28 -0.75 -17.59 -32.07
N PHE A 29 -1.15 -16.37 -31.73
CA PHE A 29 -0.20 -15.35 -31.29
C PHE A 29 0.36 -15.84 -29.95
N SER A 30 1.54 -16.45 -30.01
CA SER A 30 2.36 -16.65 -28.82
C SER A 30 2.72 -15.27 -28.28
N ALA A 31 1.91 -14.77 -27.34
CA ALA A 31 2.31 -13.65 -26.51
C ALA A 31 3.51 -14.12 -25.69
N THR A 32 4.70 -13.76 -26.15
CA THR A 32 5.90 -13.79 -25.31
C THR A 32 5.64 -12.80 -24.18
N SER A 33 5.08 -13.27 -23.08
CA SER A 33 5.12 -12.53 -21.83
C SER A 33 6.59 -12.45 -21.48
N THR A 34 7.24 -11.32 -21.77
CA THR A 34 8.49 -10.96 -21.12
C THR A 34 8.22 -11.11 -19.63
N PRO A 35 8.97 -11.97 -18.90
CA PRO A 35 8.86 -11.98 -17.46
C PRO A 35 9.15 -10.55 -17.02
N ALA A 36 8.19 -9.93 -16.33
CA ALA A 36 8.45 -8.68 -15.65
C ALA A 36 9.69 -8.93 -14.78
N SER A 37 10.78 -8.24 -15.09
CA SER A 37 11.97 -8.25 -14.24
C SER A 37 11.49 -7.81 -12.87
N ALA A 38 11.46 -8.75 -11.91
CA ALA A 38 11.21 -8.41 -10.52
C ALA A 38 12.43 -7.61 -10.08
N GLU A 39 12.31 -6.29 -10.10
CA GLU A 39 13.26 -5.38 -9.47
C GLU A 39 13.55 -5.93 -8.08
N ALA A 40 14.84 -6.12 -7.76
CA ALA A 40 15.22 -6.58 -6.44
C ALA A 40 14.71 -5.56 -5.43
N ALA A 41 13.57 -5.84 -4.81
CA ALA A 41 12.99 -4.95 -3.82
C ALA A 41 13.93 -4.97 -2.62
N TYR A 42 14.80 -3.96 -2.54
CA TYR A 42 15.50 -3.63 -1.31
C TYR A 42 14.43 -3.47 -0.24
N ASN A 43 14.36 -4.45 0.66
CA ASN A 43 13.39 -4.46 1.73
C ASN A 43 14.06 -4.06 3.03
N PHE A 44 13.31 -3.35 3.85
CA PHE A 44 13.77 -2.88 5.13
C PHE A 44 12.60 -2.75 6.10
N VAL A 45 12.95 -2.55 7.35
CA VAL A 45 12.05 -2.29 8.46
C VAL A 45 12.27 -0.87 8.95
N ILE A 46 11.18 -0.14 9.18
CA ILE A 46 11.21 1.20 9.77
C ILE A 46 10.89 1.05 11.26
N LYS A 47 11.87 1.32 12.11
CA LYS A 47 11.76 1.17 13.57
C LYS A 47 11.77 2.55 14.24
N ASN A 48 10.83 2.81 15.14
CA ASN A 48 10.84 4.04 15.91
C ASN A 48 12.05 4.03 16.87
N TYR A 49 12.80 5.13 16.90
CA TYR A 49 14.00 5.24 17.72
C TYR A 49 13.67 5.19 19.23
N ALA A 50 12.60 5.86 19.66
CA ALA A 50 12.26 5.98 21.07
C ALA A 50 11.71 4.67 21.67
N THR A 51 10.81 3.99 20.97
CA THR A 51 10.16 2.77 21.50
C THR A 51 10.85 1.49 21.10
N GLY A 52 11.55 1.50 19.97
CA GLY A 52 12.06 0.28 19.35
C GLY A 52 11.00 -0.57 18.66
N ASP A 53 9.77 -0.07 18.53
CA ASP A 53 8.71 -0.75 17.80
C ASP A 53 8.80 -0.47 16.29
N CYS A 54 8.23 -1.39 15.52
CA CYS A 54 8.23 -1.33 14.07
C CYS A 54 6.98 -0.63 13.54
N LEU A 55 7.14 0.10 12.43
CA LEU A 55 6.03 0.67 11.67
C LEU A 55 5.33 -0.45 10.89
N VAL A 56 4.07 -0.67 11.20
CA VAL A 56 3.28 -1.78 10.67
C VAL A 56 2.12 -1.24 9.85
N ARG A 57 1.86 -1.89 8.71
CA ARG A 57 0.62 -1.63 7.97
C ARG A 57 -0.61 -2.09 8.75
N PRO A 58 -1.74 -1.42 8.59
CA PRO A 58 -3.01 -1.98 9.01
C PRO A 58 -3.38 -3.24 8.22
N GLN A 59 -4.20 -4.10 8.84
CA GLN A 59 -4.84 -5.22 8.15
C GLN A 59 -6.01 -4.76 7.27
N LYS A 60 -6.77 -3.75 7.72
CA LYS A 60 -7.88 -3.16 6.96
C LYS A 60 -7.42 -1.93 6.19
N VAL A 61 -7.95 -1.75 4.98
CA VAL A 61 -7.54 -0.68 4.06
C VAL A 61 -7.91 0.73 4.55
N SER A 62 -8.91 0.84 5.43
CA SER A 62 -9.36 2.11 6.02
C SER A 62 -8.57 2.53 7.27
N ASP A 63 -7.71 1.66 7.78
CA ASP A 63 -7.03 1.90 9.05
C ASP A 63 -5.70 2.65 8.79
N HIS A 64 -5.12 3.15 9.87
CA HIS A 64 -3.86 3.90 9.86
C HIS A 64 -2.68 2.97 10.11
N VAL A 65 -1.48 3.40 9.69
CA VAL A 65 -0.26 2.72 10.12
C VAL A 65 -0.09 2.89 11.63
N TYR A 66 0.51 1.89 12.26
CA TYR A 66 0.64 1.84 13.70
C TYR A 66 2.00 1.26 14.10
N LEU A 67 2.36 1.39 15.37
CA LEU A 67 3.54 0.76 15.95
C LEU A 67 3.17 -0.53 16.66
N ALA A 68 4.01 -1.55 16.47
CA ALA A 68 3.95 -2.78 17.24
C ALA A 68 5.35 -3.38 17.40
N PRO A 69 5.55 -4.28 18.39
CA PRO A 69 6.79 -5.01 18.54
C PRO A 69 7.19 -5.68 17.23
N CYS A 70 8.46 -5.50 16.85
CA CYS A 70 9.01 -6.06 15.64
C CYS A 70 8.92 -7.58 15.66
N SER A 71 8.34 -8.15 14.60
CA SER A 71 7.93 -9.56 14.53
C SER A 71 8.52 -10.31 13.34
N GLY A 72 9.14 -9.61 12.39
CA GLY A 72 9.57 -10.13 11.09
C GLY A 72 8.42 -10.33 10.09
N SER A 73 7.20 -9.95 10.46
CA SER A 73 5.99 -10.10 9.65
C SER A 73 6.12 -9.40 8.29
N PRO A 74 5.50 -9.92 7.21
CA PRO A 74 5.40 -9.18 5.95
C PRO A 74 4.76 -7.79 6.09
N ASN A 75 3.97 -7.55 7.14
CA ASN A 75 3.29 -6.29 7.37
C ASN A 75 4.21 -5.13 7.82
N GLU A 76 5.39 -5.43 8.34
CA GLU A 76 6.40 -4.42 8.74
C GLU A 76 7.52 -4.27 7.70
N ARG A 77 7.40 -4.95 6.55
CA ARG A 77 8.39 -4.87 5.46
C ARG A 77 8.02 -3.77 4.48
N TRP A 78 8.97 -2.88 4.27
CA TRP A 78 8.84 -1.74 3.40
C TRP A 78 9.87 -1.84 2.28
N GLY A 79 9.49 -1.37 1.11
CA GLY A 79 10.41 -1.01 0.04
C GLY A 79 10.42 0.50 -0.14
N SER A 80 11.40 0.99 -0.89
CA SER A 80 11.48 2.39 -1.26
C SER A 80 11.72 2.56 -2.75
N ARG A 81 11.25 3.68 -3.30
CA ARG A 81 11.62 4.13 -4.64
C ARG A 81 11.67 5.64 -4.69
N CYS A 82 12.36 6.16 -5.69
CA CYS A 82 12.40 7.60 -5.96
C CYS A 82 11.02 8.09 -6.42
N SER A 83 10.59 9.24 -5.92
CA SER A 83 9.36 9.91 -6.39
C SER A 83 9.54 10.58 -7.74
N ASP A 84 10.78 10.90 -8.09
CA ASP A 84 11.19 11.61 -9.30
C ASP A 84 12.53 11.07 -9.80
N TRP A 85 12.96 11.54 -10.97
CA TRP A 85 14.18 11.08 -11.63
C TRP A 85 15.48 11.46 -10.89
N LEU A 86 15.44 12.44 -9.99
CA LEU A 86 16.58 12.91 -9.20
C LEU A 86 16.62 12.29 -7.79
N CYS A 87 15.59 11.53 -7.41
CA CYS A 87 15.47 10.93 -6.10
C CYS A 87 15.53 11.95 -4.95
N TYR A 88 15.03 13.18 -5.15
CA TYR A 88 14.96 14.16 -4.06
C TYR A 88 13.94 13.77 -2.99
N GLY A 89 12.89 13.07 -3.40
CA GLY A 89 11.91 12.46 -2.51
C GLY A 89 11.88 10.95 -2.62
N MET A 90 11.52 10.31 -1.51
CA MET A 90 11.35 8.86 -1.44
C MET A 90 9.89 8.51 -1.19
N GLN A 91 9.39 7.50 -1.89
CA GLN A 91 8.17 6.82 -1.52
C GLN A 91 8.51 5.57 -0.74
N PHE A 92 7.86 5.37 0.40
CA PHE A 92 7.91 4.12 1.14
C PHE A 92 6.65 3.33 0.86
N TYR A 93 6.78 2.10 0.36
CA TYR A 93 5.64 1.24 0.05
C TYR A 93 5.72 -0.06 0.84
N ASN A 94 4.58 -0.54 1.32
CA ASN A 94 4.53 -1.79 2.06
C ASN A 94 4.58 -2.97 1.09
N LEU A 95 5.45 -3.94 1.35
CA LEU A 95 5.66 -5.06 0.42
C LEU A 95 4.47 -6.03 0.36
N ALA A 96 3.65 -6.09 1.40
CA ALA A 96 2.53 -7.01 1.44
C ALA A 96 1.27 -6.51 0.72
N ASN A 97 1.21 -5.25 0.28
CA ASN A 97 0.09 -4.74 -0.53
C ASN A 97 0.47 -3.70 -1.61
N GLY A 98 1.74 -3.31 -1.70
CA GLY A 98 2.23 -2.34 -2.68
C GLY A 98 1.75 -0.90 -2.46
N LYS A 99 1.10 -0.58 -1.33
CA LYS A 99 0.58 0.76 -1.03
C LYS A 99 1.63 1.62 -0.35
N CYS A 100 1.58 2.92 -0.62
CA CYS A 100 2.53 3.89 -0.10
C CYS A 100 2.10 4.42 1.27
N LEU A 101 3.09 4.68 2.12
CA LEU A 101 2.96 5.47 3.33
C LEU A 101 2.57 6.90 2.95
N THR A 102 1.45 7.38 3.49
CA THR A 102 0.86 8.66 3.07
C THR A 102 0.42 9.47 4.28
N GLY A 103 0.76 10.76 4.30
CA GLY A 103 0.11 11.73 5.17
C GLY A 103 -1.33 11.97 4.71
N ALA A 104 -2.33 11.41 5.40
CA ALA A 104 -3.71 11.36 4.90
C ALA A 104 -4.36 12.77 4.76
N SER A 105 -3.87 13.76 5.50
CA SER A 105 -4.35 15.15 5.54
C SER A 105 -3.20 16.13 5.82
N PRO A 106 -3.28 17.40 5.37
CA PRO A 106 -2.26 18.40 5.66
C PRO A 106 -2.26 18.94 7.11
N ALA A 107 -3.23 18.57 7.94
CA ALA A 107 -3.32 19.09 9.30
C ALA A 107 -2.33 18.40 10.27
N PRO A 108 -1.73 19.12 11.23
CA PRO A 108 -1.06 18.50 12.37
C PRO A 108 -1.98 17.52 13.11
N GLY A 109 -1.41 16.43 13.62
CA GLY A 109 -2.14 15.31 14.20
C GLY A 109 -2.87 14.43 13.17
N ALA A 110 -2.77 14.73 11.88
CA ALA A 110 -3.35 13.89 10.85
C ALA A 110 -2.73 12.50 10.88
N SER A 111 -3.60 11.49 10.89
CA SER A 111 -3.16 10.10 10.86
C SER A 111 -2.44 9.78 9.55
N VAL A 112 -1.46 8.89 9.65
CA VAL A 112 -0.70 8.40 8.50
C VAL A 112 -1.33 7.10 8.05
N GLY A 113 -1.57 6.96 6.74
CA GLY A 113 -2.29 5.83 6.17
C GLY A 113 -1.54 5.16 5.03
N LEU A 114 -2.23 4.23 4.36
CA LEU A 114 -1.74 3.55 3.18
C LEU A 114 -2.63 3.78 1.96
N PHE A 115 -2.09 4.45 0.95
CA PHE A 115 -2.83 4.76 -0.27
C PHE A 115 -2.13 4.25 -1.51
N THR A 116 -2.84 4.25 -2.63
CA THR A 116 -2.24 3.96 -3.92
C THR A 116 -1.07 4.91 -4.13
N CYS A 117 0.09 4.36 -4.44
CA CYS A 117 1.25 5.16 -4.72
C CYS A 117 1.03 6.00 -5.98
N SER A 118 1.26 7.30 -5.86
CA SER A 118 1.20 8.24 -6.98
C SER A 118 2.48 9.07 -6.97
N THR A 119 3.16 9.17 -8.12
CA THR A 119 4.31 10.07 -8.28
C THR A 119 3.89 11.54 -8.44
N LEU A 120 2.59 11.80 -8.62
CA LEU A 120 2.04 13.14 -8.78
C LEU A 120 1.54 13.75 -7.46
N GLY A 121 1.50 12.95 -6.38
CA GLY A 121 1.08 13.38 -5.05
C GLY A 121 2.27 13.62 -4.14
N ALA A 122 2.29 14.76 -3.45
CA ALA A 122 3.32 15.10 -2.48
C ALA A 122 3.08 14.43 -1.10
N ARG A 123 1.89 13.86 -0.86
CA ARG A 123 1.52 13.31 0.46
C ARG A 123 2.18 11.97 0.76
N GLU A 124 2.68 11.32 -0.28
CA GLU A 124 3.26 9.97 -0.33
C GLU A 124 4.79 10.04 -0.43
N VAL A 125 5.33 11.25 -0.50
CA VAL A 125 6.74 11.52 -0.74
C VAL A 125 7.34 12.05 0.55
N TRP A 126 8.50 11.52 0.91
CA TRP A 126 9.16 11.75 2.18
C TRP A 126 10.61 12.14 1.98
N TRP A 127 11.09 13.08 2.80
CA TRP A 127 12.46 13.54 2.84
C TRP A 127 13.10 13.01 4.12
N GLY A 128 14.22 12.30 3.98
CA GLY A 128 15.01 11.86 5.12
C GLY A 128 15.96 12.95 5.59
N GLN A 129 15.92 13.29 6.87
CA GLN A 129 16.89 14.16 7.53
C GLN A 129 17.67 13.33 8.54
N VAL A 130 18.99 13.23 8.38
CA VAL A 130 19.85 12.43 9.25
C VAL A 130 20.06 13.16 10.59
N SER A 131 20.06 12.41 11.68
CA SER A 131 20.52 12.86 12.98
C SER A 131 21.97 12.46 13.19
N ASP A 132 22.87 13.43 13.27
CA ASP A 132 24.31 13.19 13.49
C ASP A 132 24.59 12.48 14.82
N THR A 133 23.70 12.65 15.81
CA THR A 133 23.85 12.10 17.16
C THR A 133 23.19 10.74 17.39
N LEU A 134 22.11 10.43 16.66
CA LEU A 134 21.27 9.26 16.95
C LEU A 134 21.45 8.12 15.95
N GLN A 135 22.20 8.35 14.86
CA GLN A 135 22.27 7.42 13.72
C GLN A 135 20.87 7.01 13.23
N ALA A 136 19.95 7.98 13.21
CA ALA A 136 18.55 7.80 12.86
C ALA A 136 18.10 8.89 11.89
N PHE A 137 16.95 8.68 11.26
CA PHE A 137 16.34 9.59 10.29
C PHE A 137 15.07 10.20 10.86
N ARG A 138 14.83 11.46 10.56
CA ARG A 138 13.50 12.07 10.63
C ARG A 138 12.91 12.11 9.23
N PHE A 139 11.66 11.68 9.08
CA PHE A 139 10.98 11.69 7.78
C PHE A 139 10.00 12.86 7.70
N ALA A 140 10.32 13.88 6.92
CA ALA A 140 9.44 15.01 6.64
C ALA A 140 8.57 14.72 5.41
N ASN A 141 7.29 15.06 5.46
CA ASN A 141 6.37 14.87 4.33
C ASN A 141 6.59 15.95 3.26
N SER A 142 6.61 15.61 1.97
CA SER A 142 6.91 16.63 0.94
C SER A 142 5.76 17.60 0.70
N HIS A 143 4.52 17.17 0.92
CA HIS A 143 3.36 18.04 0.84
C HIS A 143 3.37 19.08 1.95
N GLN A 144 4.03 18.79 3.08
CA GLN A 144 4.08 19.62 4.29
C GLN A 144 5.50 19.51 4.88
N SER A 145 6.43 20.31 4.37
CA SER A 145 7.87 20.19 4.71
C SER A 145 8.18 20.44 6.20
N ASP A 146 7.23 21.00 6.94
CA ASP A 146 7.27 21.23 8.38
C ASP A 146 6.59 20.12 9.21
N GLN A 147 6.00 19.11 8.58
CA GLN A 147 5.36 17.98 9.24
C GLN A 147 6.16 16.69 9.08
N CYS A 148 6.42 16.03 10.20
CA CYS A 148 7.25 14.85 10.29
C CYS A 148 6.45 13.65 10.80
N LEU A 149 6.86 12.46 10.35
CA LEU A 149 6.34 11.20 10.85
C LEU A 149 6.66 11.09 12.35
N ALA A 150 5.64 10.99 13.19
CA ALA A 150 5.77 11.01 14.63
C ALA A 150 4.97 9.89 15.28
N GLN A 151 5.57 9.23 16.27
CA GLN A 151 4.81 8.52 17.27
C GLN A 151 4.11 9.53 18.18
N ILE A 152 2.79 9.43 18.29
CA ILE A 152 1.96 10.30 19.16
C ILE A 152 1.36 9.56 20.36
N SER A 153 1.41 8.23 20.38
CA SER A 153 1.08 7.38 21.53
C SER A 153 1.74 6.00 21.37
N SER A 154 1.52 5.06 22.29
CA SER A 154 2.17 3.74 22.25
C SER A 154 2.01 3.00 20.91
N ALA A 155 0.85 3.13 20.26
CA ALA A 155 0.56 2.47 18.98
C ALA A 155 0.33 3.43 17.81
N ASN A 156 0.00 4.70 18.04
CA ASN A 156 -0.45 5.58 16.96
C ASN A 156 0.68 6.42 16.36
N VAL A 157 0.61 6.56 15.04
CA VAL A 157 1.52 7.35 14.22
C VAL A 157 0.72 8.43 13.49
N ALA A 158 1.24 9.65 13.51
CA ALA A 158 0.64 10.80 12.87
C ALA A 158 1.70 11.74 12.28
N LEU A 159 1.23 12.78 11.61
CA LEU A 159 2.04 13.95 11.26
C LEU A 159 2.06 14.92 12.43
N GLU A 160 3.26 15.36 12.83
CA GLU A 160 3.44 16.43 13.82
C GLU A 160 4.45 17.45 13.31
N PRO A 161 4.42 18.71 13.79
CA PRO A 161 5.46 19.67 13.48
C PRO A 161 6.86 19.08 13.75
N CYS A 162 7.75 19.20 12.77
CA CYS A 162 9.10 18.66 12.84
C CYS A 162 9.86 19.24 14.04
N SER A 163 10.37 18.36 14.89
CA SER A 163 11.08 18.70 16.12
C SER A 163 12.26 17.75 16.35
N LEU A 164 13.05 18.00 17.40
CA LEU A 164 14.12 17.10 17.84
C LEU A 164 13.64 16.02 18.83
N SER A 165 12.33 15.81 18.94
CA SER A 165 11.78 14.72 19.76
C SER A 165 12.25 13.37 19.25
N THR A 166 12.69 12.50 20.16
CA THR A 166 13.08 11.11 19.84
C THR A 166 11.93 10.31 19.22
N THR A 167 10.68 10.70 19.47
CA THR A 167 9.48 10.08 18.87
C THR A 167 9.34 10.32 17.37
N GLN A 168 10.10 11.25 16.80
CA GLN A 168 10.14 11.55 15.36
C GLN A 168 11.38 11.00 14.64
N PHE A 169 12.26 10.31 15.36
CA PHE A 169 13.41 9.65 14.78
C PHE A 169 13.14 8.16 14.54
N TRP A 170 13.67 7.66 13.44
CA TRP A 170 13.39 6.35 12.89
C TRP A 170 14.67 5.72 12.38
N THR A 171 14.87 4.44 12.69
CA THR A 171 15.99 3.66 12.17
C THR A 171 15.48 2.78 11.02
N ILE A 172 16.23 2.76 9.92
CA ILE A 172 16.01 1.83 8.81
C ILE A 172 16.93 0.62 9.03
N LEU A 173 16.34 -0.57 9.12
CA LEU A 173 17.06 -1.82 9.29
C LEU A 173 16.89 -2.70 8.05
N PHE A 174 18.00 -3.13 7.46
CA PHE A 174 18.01 -4.10 6.37
C PHE A 174 18.17 -5.51 6.98
N PRO A 175 17.21 -6.43 6.76
CA PRO A 175 17.28 -7.79 7.27
C PRO A 175 18.31 -8.66 6.51
#